data_AF-A0A9E3A5T9-F1
#
_entry.id   AF-A0A9E3A5T9-F1
#
_cell.length_a   1.000
_cell.length_b   1.000
_cell.length_c   1.000
_cell.angle_alpha   90.00
_cell.angle_beta   90.00
_cell.angle_gamma   90.00
#
_symmetry.space_group_name_H-M   'P 1'
#
loop_
_entity.id
_entity.type
_entity.pdbx_description
1 polymer ?
#
loop_
_entity_poly.entity_id
_entity_poly.type
_entity_poly.pdbx_seq_one_letter_code
_entity_poly.pdbx_strand_id
1 'polypeptide(L)'
;MLFCACLAQAGIDHPVEPKDSGIWARSNQNALRYGLLIGDVAFALWEGGESRLGKAAWQSIDSVAVAGITAEVAKRAFGRLRPSETNDPNQWFQGGKSFPSGEVSEISSIVTPYVLEYSHDHPVVWALELLPAYDAIARVRVGEHW
;
A
#
# COMPACT_ATOMS: atom_id res chain seq x y z
N MET A 1 -19.81 8.25 -5.72
CA MET A 1 -19.43 9.66 -5.51
C MET A 1 -19.81 10.21 -4.13
N LEU A 2 -20.96 9.83 -3.53
CA LEU A 2 -21.37 10.33 -2.20
C LEU A 2 -20.43 9.98 -1.02
N PHE A 3 -19.76 8.83 -1.02
CA PHE A 3 -18.90 8.43 0.11
C PHE A 3 -17.57 9.19 0.18
N CYS A 4 -16.93 9.50 -0.97
CA CYS A 4 -15.65 10.22 -1.00
C CYS A 4 -15.76 11.72 -0.67
N ALA A 5 -16.88 12.36 -1.01
CA ALA A 5 -17.11 13.77 -0.64
C ALA A 5 -17.28 13.96 0.87
N CYS A 6 -17.69 12.91 1.59
CA CYS A 6 -17.90 12.95 3.05
C CYS A 6 -16.58 13.06 3.83
N LEU A 7 -15.50 12.41 3.37
CA LEU A 7 -14.20 12.41 4.07
C LEU A 7 -13.47 13.77 3.97
N ALA A 8 -13.53 14.41 2.80
CA ALA A 8 -13.06 15.79 2.63
C ALA A 8 -13.87 16.78 3.49
N GLN A 9 -15.19 16.60 3.57
CA GLN A 9 -16.07 17.44 4.39
C GLN A 9 -15.83 17.25 5.90
N ALA A 10 -15.38 16.06 6.32
CA ALA A 10 -15.00 15.75 7.70
C ALA A 10 -13.60 16.30 8.09
N GLY A 11 -12.87 16.91 7.15
CA GLY A 11 -11.53 17.46 7.38
C GLY A 11 -10.42 16.40 7.52
N ILE A 12 -10.71 15.15 7.16
CA ILE A 12 -9.72 14.06 7.24
C ILE A 12 -8.72 14.20 6.09
N ASP A 13 -9.20 14.39 4.86
CA ASP A 13 -8.36 14.56 3.68
C ASP A 13 -7.90 16.03 3.58
N HIS A 14 -6.66 16.31 3.96
CA HIS A 14 -6.06 17.65 3.88
C HIS A 14 -4.55 17.54 3.62
N PRO A 15 -3.92 18.53 2.98
CA PRO A 15 -2.47 18.51 2.81
C PRO A 15 -1.78 18.65 4.17
N VAL A 16 -0.80 17.80 4.42
CA VAL A 16 0.14 17.92 5.55
C VAL A 16 1.43 18.56 5.07
N GLU A 17 2.19 19.20 5.97
CA GLU A 17 3.51 19.74 5.63
C GLU A 17 4.43 18.59 5.15
N PRO A 18 4.90 18.62 3.88
CA PRO A 18 5.67 17.51 3.35
C PRO A 18 7.01 17.35 4.06
N LYS A 19 7.32 16.12 4.44
CA LYS A 19 8.57 15.74 5.10
C LYS A 19 9.15 14.48 4.49
N ASP A 20 10.10 14.68 3.58
CA ASP A 20 10.91 13.62 2.98
C ASP A 20 12.28 13.52 3.67
N SER A 21 12.28 13.09 4.93
CA SER A 21 13.50 12.93 5.74
C SER A 21 13.29 12.03 6.96
N GLY A 22 14.40 11.61 7.58
CA GLY A 22 14.37 10.75 8.76
C GLY A 22 13.71 9.41 8.45
N ILE A 23 12.78 8.97 9.30
CA ILE A 23 12.06 7.71 9.06
C ILE A 23 11.18 7.80 7.81
N TRP A 24 10.58 8.95 7.50
CA TRP A 24 9.65 9.10 6.36
C TRP A 24 10.32 9.22 4.99
N ALA A 25 11.65 9.22 4.96
CA ALA A 25 12.42 9.42 3.73
C ALA A 25 12.00 8.43 2.64
N ARG A 26 11.89 8.92 1.40
CA ARG A 26 11.50 8.13 0.23
C ARG A 26 12.43 6.94 0.00
N SER A 27 13.71 7.08 0.34
CA SER A 27 14.67 5.98 0.33
C SER A 27 14.26 4.83 1.24
N ASN A 28 13.71 5.10 2.42
CA ASN A 28 13.26 4.07 3.36
C ASN A 28 11.99 3.39 2.87
N GLN A 29 11.06 4.15 2.28
CA GLN A 29 9.86 3.59 1.64
C GLN A 29 10.25 2.62 0.51
N ASN A 30 11.15 3.05 -0.39
CA ASN A 30 11.66 2.19 -1.46
C ASN A 30 12.38 0.96 -0.91
N ALA A 31 13.21 1.12 0.12
CA ALA A 31 13.93 0.01 0.74
C ALA A 31 12.97 -1.01 1.38
N LEU A 32 11.93 -0.55 2.07
CA LEU A 32 10.88 -1.40 2.63
C LEU A 32 10.14 -2.14 1.52
N ARG A 33 9.60 -1.41 0.54
CA ARG A 33 8.81 -1.96 -0.56
C ARG A 33 9.60 -3.01 -1.35
N TYR A 34 10.76 -2.64 -1.88
CA TYR A 34 11.56 -3.55 -2.70
C TYR A 34 12.20 -4.66 -1.88
N GLY A 35 12.57 -4.40 -0.62
CA GLY A 35 13.05 -5.42 0.29
C GLY A 35 12.00 -6.50 0.55
N LEU A 36 10.75 -6.10 0.80
CA LEU A 36 9.64 -7.03 0.95
C LEU A 36 9.35 -7.79 -0.35
N LEU A 37 9.21 -7.10 -1.48
CA LEU A 37 8.89 -7.76 -2.75
C LEU A 37 9.98 -8.76 -3.17
N ILE A 38 11.25 -8.36 -3.15
CA ILE A 38 12.36 -9.24 -3.53
C ILE A 38 12.51 -10.37 -2.52
N GLY A 39 12.39 -10.07 -1.23
CA GLY A 39 12.45 -11.05 -0.15
C GLY A 39 11.35 -12.10 -0.28
N ASP A 40 10.12 -11.67 -0.56
CA ASP A 40 8.95 -12.53 -0.73
C ASP A 40 9.08 -13.45 -1.95
N VAL A 41 9.50 -12.90 -3.10
CA VAL A 41 9.79 -13.71 -4.30
C VAL A 41 10.89 -14.73 -4.03
N ALA A 42 12.01 -14.31 -3.41
CA ALA A 42 13.10 -15.22 -3.07
C ALA A 42 12.65 -16.31 -2.10
N PHE A 43 11.80 -15.96 -1.14
CA PHE A 43 11.25 -16.86 -0.15
C PHE A 43 10.28 -17.88 -0.79
N ALA A 44 9.36 -17.44 -1.65
CA ALA A 44 8.45 -18.32 -2.39
C ALA A 44 9.20 -19.33 -3.28
N LEU A 45 10.28 -18.87 -3.93
CA LEU A 45 11.14 -19.73 -4.74
C LEU A 45 11.92 -20.74 -3.90
N TRP A 46 12.39 -20.35 -2.72
CA TRP A 46 13.16 -21.22 -1.82
C TRP A 46 12.28 -22.28 -1.15
N GLU A 47 11.13 -21.87 -0.60
CA GLU A 47 10.20 -22.73 0.13
C GLU A 47 9.42 -23.67 -0.82
N GLY A 48 9.20 -23.22 -2.07
CA GLY A 48 8.38 -23.96 -3.05
C GLY A 48 6.89 -23.83 -2.78
N GLY A 49 6.07 -24.72 -3.36
CA GLY A 49 4.60 -24.66 -3.30
C GLY A 49 3.91 -25.77 -2.50
N GLU A 50 4.68 -26.69 -1.90
CA GLU A 50 4.13 -27.89 -1.29
C GLU A 50 3.74 -27.68 0.19
N SER A 51 4.49 -26.84 0.90
CA SER A 51 4.22 -26.52 2.31
C SER A 51 3.13 -25.46 2.46
N ARG A 52 2.54 -25.38 3.65
CA ARG A 52 1.58 -24.34 4.03
C ARG A 52 2.19 -22.93 3.86
N LEU A 53 3.47 -22.80 4.20
CA LEU A 53 4.22 -21.54 4.14
C LEU A 53 4.56 -21.14 2.70
N GLY A 54 4.96 -22.12 1.88
CA GLY A 54 5.19 -21.93 0.46
C GLY A 54 3.94 -21.50 -0.29
N LYS A 55 2.79 -22.13 0.01
CA LYS A 55 1.49 -21.73 -0.56
C LYS A 55 1.13 -20.29 -0.21
N ALA A 56 1.30 -19.88 1.05
CA ALA A 56 1.06 -18.49 1.45
C ALA A 56 1.98 -17.50 0.71
N ALA A 57 3.25 -17.87 0.51
CA ALA A 57 4.19 -17.06 -0.26
C ALA A 57 3.78 -16.93 -1.74
N TRP A 58 3.37 -18.00 -2.40
CA TRP A 58 2.87 -17.92 -3.77
C TRP A 58 1.54 -17.15 -3.88
N GLN A 59 0.65 -17.29 -2.90
CA GLN A 59 -0.57 -16.48 -2.81
C GLN A 59 -0.27 -14.99 -2.61
N SER A 60 0.81 -14.66 -1.89
CA SER A 60 1.34 -13.30 -1.78
C SER A 60 1.75 -12.75 -3.15
N ILE A 61 2.53 -13.52 -3.93
CA ILE A 61 2.92 -13.11 -5.29
C ILE A 61 1.69 -12.91 -6.20
N ASP A 62 0.73 -13.83 -6.19
CA ASP A 62 -0.51 -13.69 -6.95
C ASP A 62 -1.31 -12.44 -6.51
N SER A 63 -1.37 -12.20 -5.19
CA SER A 63 -2.06 -11.04 -4.61
C SER A 63 -1.42 -9.73 -5.03
N VAL A 64 -0.08 -9.66 -5.07
CA VAL A 64 0.68 -8.50 -5.57
C VAL A 64 0.34 -8.22 -7.03
N ALA A 65 0.33 -9.25 -7.87
CA ALA A 65 0.02 -9.10 -9.29
C ALA A 65 -1.41 -8.56 -9.49
N VAL A 66 -2.39 -9.14 -8.80
CA VAL A 66 -3.79 -8.69 -8.84
C VAL A 66 -3.91 -7.25 -8.30
N ALA A 67 -3.33 -6.96 -7.14
CA ALA A 67 -3.37 -5.64 -6.53
C ALA A 67 -2.74 -4.56 -7.42
N GLY A 68 -1.61 -4.87 -8.08
CA GLY A 68 -0.96 -3.97 -9.02
C GLY A 68 -1.86 -3.61 -10.21
N ILE A 69 -2.48 -4.61 -10.83
CA ILE A 69 -3.43 -4.40 -11.93
C ILE A 69 -4.63 -3.59 -11.45
N THR A 70 -5.24 -3.98 -10.33
CA THR A 70 -6.41 -3.28 -9.77
C THR A 70 -6.09 -1.84 -9.41
N ALA A 71 -4.93 -1.57 -8.79
CA ALA A 71 -4.50 -0.22 -8.43
C ALA A 71 -4.29 0.66 -9.66
N GLU A 72 -3.68 0.14 -10.72
CA GLU A 72 -3.48 0.91 -11.96
C GLU A 72 -4.78 1.17 -12.70
N VAL A 73 -5.71 0.21 -12.74
CA VAL A 73 -7.06 0.42 -13.28
C VAL A 73 -7.79 1.49 -12.47
N ALA A 74 -7.77 1.39 -11.14
CA ALA A 74 -8.43 2.34 -10.26
C ALA A 74 -7.86 3.75 -10.38
N LYS A 75 -6.53 3.91 -10.44
CA LYS A 75 -5.89 5.22 -10.65
C LYS A 75 -6.35 5.87 -11.95
N ARG A 76 -6.43 5.11 -13.04
CA ARG A 76 -6.89 5.63 -14.34
C ARG A 76 -8.39 5.95 -14.33
N ALA A 77 -9.19 5.12 -13.66
CA ALA A 77 -10.64 5.32 -13.55
C ALA A 77 -11.00 6.53 -12.68
N PHE A 78 -10.33 6.70 -11.53
CA PHE A 78 -10.65 7.74 -10.56
C PHE A 78 -9.87 9.04 -10.76
N GLY A 79 -8.67 9.00 -11.35
CA GLY A 79 -7.95 10.20 -11.78
C GLY A 79 -7.70 11.26 -10.69
N ARG A 80 -7.61 10.87 -9.41
CA ARG A 80 -7.53 11.83 -8.28
C ARG A 80 -6.16 12.51 -8.22
N LEU A 81 -6.14 13.84 -8.13
CA LEU A 81 -4.90 14.62 -7.90
C LEU A 81 -4.33 14.37 -6.50
N ARG A 82 -3.02 14.56 -6.34
CA ARG A 82 -2.28 14.42 -5.08
C ARG A 82 -2.26 15.73 -4.28
N PRO A 83 -1.96 15.67 -2.97
CA PRO A 83 -1.68 16.88 -2.18
C PRO A 83 -0.51 17.71 -2.73
N SER A 84 0.47 17.09 -3.40
CA SER A 84 1.57 17.78 -4.08
C SER A 84 1.16 18.55 -5.34
N GLU A 85 -0.04 18.29 -5.88
CA GLU A 85 -0.57 18.90 -7.11
C GLU A 85 -1.67 19.94 -6.82
N THR A 86 -2.40 19.79 -5.72
CA THR A 86 -3.52 20.66 -5.33
C THR A 86 -3.74 20.64 -3.82
N ASN A 87 -4.34 21.71 -3.29
CA ASN A 87 -4.80 21.77 -1.90
C ASN A 87 -6.26 21.31 -1.72
N ASP A 88 -6.97 21.02 -2.82
CA ASP A 88 -8.36 20.56 -2.78
C ASP A 88 -8.44 19.02 -2.90
N PRO A 89 -8.85 18.30 -1.83
CA PRO A 89 -8.94 16.84 -1.83
C PRO A 89 -10.02 16.28 -2.77
N ASN A 90 -10.95 17.10 -3.25
CA ASN A 90 -12.09 16.68 -4.09
C ASN A 90 -11.79 16.68 -5.59
N GLN A 91 -10.52 16.85 -5.98
CA GLN A 91 -10.10 16.85 -7.38
C GLN A 91 -10.00 15.43 -7.94
N TRP A 92 -11.16 14.80 -8.14
CA TRP A 92 -11.34 13.50 -8.79
C TRP A 92 -11.50 13.66 -10.31
N PHE A 93 -11.16 12.61 -11.05
CA PHE A 93 -11.29 12.49 -12.51
C PHE A 93 -10.49 13.54 -13.30
N GLN A 94 -9.37 14.00 -12.74
CA GLN A 94 -8.47 15.00 -13.33
C GLN A 94 -7.22 14.37 -13.97
N GLY A 95 -7.16 13.03 -14.08
CA GLY A 95 -6.00 12.31 -14.61
C GLY A 95 -4.86 12.07 -13.61
N GLY A 96 -5.04 12.44 -12.35
CA GLY A 96 -4.08 12.18 -11.27
C GLY A 96 -4.00 10.71 -10.86
N LYS A 97 -2.99 10.37 -10.05
CA LYS A 97 -2.71 8.98 -9.61
C LYS A 97 -2.59 8.86 -8.10
N SER A 98 -3.40 9.62 -7.37
CA SER A 98 -3.40 9.62 -5.90
C SER A 98 -4.21 8.50 -5.26
N PHE A 99 -5.16 7.87 -5.98
CA PHE A 99 -6.02 6.84 -5.39
C PHE A 99 -6.13 5.59 -6.27
N PRO A 100 -5.89 4.38 -5.72
CA PRO A 100 -5.28 4.12 -4.41
C PRO A 100 -3.75 4.31 -4.42
N SER A 101 -3.11 4.25 -3.24
CA SER A 101 -1.66 4.12 -3.16
C SER A 101 -1.21 2.76 -3.65
N GLY A 102 -0.43 2.74 -4.74
CA GLY A 102 0.09 1.49 -5.29
C GLY A 102 1.06 0.79 -4.34
N GLU A 103 1.85 1.55 -3.56
CA GLU A 103 2.82 0.97 -2.62
C GLU A 103 2.16 0.34 -1.41
N VAL A 104 1.19 1.04 -0.82
CA VAL A 104 0.43 0.50 0.31
C VAL A 104 -0.32 -0.75 -0.15
N SER A 105 -0.95 -0.72 -1.34
CA SER A 105 -1.62 -1.90 -1.90
C SER A 105 -0.64 -3.05 -2.12
N GLU A 106 0.56 -2.80 -2.63
CA GLU A 106 1.59 -3.82 -2.82
C GLU A 106 2.02 -4.45 -1.50
N ILE A 107 2.44 -3.63 -0.52
CA ILE A 107 2.89 -4.12 0.79
C ILE A 107 1.76 -4.85 1.53
N SER A 108 0.53 -4.35 1.49
CA SER A 108 -0.63 -5.05 2.05
C SER A 108 -0.87 -6.39 1.37
N SER A 109 -0.76 -6.46 0.04
CA SER A 109 -0.94 -7.71 -0.70
C SER A 109 0.17 -8.73 -0.44
N ILE A 110 1.38 -8.27 -0.07
CA ILE A 110 2.44 -9.16 0.40
C ILE A 110 2.07 -9.77 1.76
N VAL A 111 1.66 -8.92 2.70
CA VAL A 111 1.45 -9.31 4.10
C VAL A 111 0.18 -10.15 4.31
N THR A 112 -0.90 -9.80 3.62
CA THR A 112 -2.25 -10.33 3.91
C THR A 112 -2.32 -11.85 3.85
N PRO A 113 -1.77 -12.56 2.85
CA PRO A 113 -1.85 -14.02 2.80
C PRO A 113 -1.18 -14.69 4.00
N TYR A 114 -0.05 -14.16 4.48
CA TYR A 114 0.60 -14.67 5.69
C TYR A 114 -0.27 -14.48 6.94
N VAL A 115 -0.88 -13.31 7.09
CA VAL A 115 -1.78 -13.00 8.22
C VAL A 115 -3.00 -13.93 8.18
N LEU A 116 -3.64 -14.07 7.03
CA LEU A 116 -4.80 -14.96 6.86
C LEU A 116 -4.44 -16.42 7.14
N GLU A 117 -3.27 -16.86 6.68
CA GLU A 117 -2.84 -18.24 6.86
C GLU A 117 -2.46 -18.56 8.30
N TYR A 118 -1.74 -17.66 8.99
CA TYR A 118 -1.07 -17.99 10.26
C TYR A 118 -1.57 -17.28 11.50
N SER A 119 -2.39 -16.23 11.39
CA SER A 119 -2.79 -15.42 12.56
C SER A 119 -3.50 -16.19 13.67
N HIS A 120 -4.25 -17.24 13.31
CA HIS A 120 -4.95 -18.07 14.29
C HIS A 120 -3.98 -18.84 15.19
N ASP A 121 -2.96 -19.46 14.60
CA ASP A 121 -1.99 -20.30 15.30
C ASP A 121 -0.84 -19.47 15.89
N HIS A 122 -0.53 -18.34 15.24
CA HIS A 122 0.54 -17.42 15.59
C HIS A 122 0.04 -15.97 15.55
N PRO A 123 -0.63 -15.48 16.61
CA PRO A 123 -1.19 -14.12 16.64
C PRO A 123 -0.18 -13.01 16.38
N VAL A 124 1.11 -13.24 16.65
CA VAL A 124 2.19 -12.29 16.36
C VAL A 124 2.29 -11.93 14.87
N VAL A 125 1.80 -12.76 13.96
CA VAL A 125 1.83 -12.50 12.51
C VAL A 125 1.03 -11.24 12.14
N TRP A 126 0.04 -10.84 12.95
CA TRP A 126 -0.62 -9.53 12.80
C TRP A 126 0.34 -8.34 12.85
N ALA A 127 1.51 -8.48 13.48
CA ALA A 127 2.51 -7.42 13.51
C ALA A 127 3.04 -7.06 12.12
N LEU A 128 2.91 -7.95 11.12
CA LEU A 128 3.26 -7.64 9.73
C LEU A 128 2.41 -6.48 9.17
N GLU A 129 1.19 -6.26 9.67
CA GLU A 129 0.32 -5.15 9.25
C GLU A 129 0.89 -3.76 9.65
N LEU A 130 1.88 -3.72 10.54
CA LEU A 130 2.61 -2.49 10.84
C LEU A 130 3.39 -1.97 9.62
N LEU A 131 3.78 -2.86 8.68
CA LEU A 131 4.54 -2.50 7.49
C LEU A 131 3.71 -1.66 6.49
N PRO A 132 2.52 -2.11 6.02
CA PRO A 132 1.67 -1.28 5.17
C PRO A 132 1.12 -0.05 5.91
N ALA A 133 0.87 -0.15 7.22
CA ALA A 133 0.45 1.00 8.03
C ALA A 133 1.54 2.09 8.08
N TYR A 134 2.80 1.70 8.28
CA TYR A 134 3.94 2.61 8.22
C TYR A 134 4.07 3.26 6.84
N ASP A 135 3.99 2.46 5.76
CA ASP A 135 4.09 3.01 4.40
C ASP A 135 2.94 3.98 4.12
N ALA A 136 1.70 3.66 4.52
CA ALA A 136 0.56 4.55 4.36
C ALA A 136 0.80 5.93 5.01
N ILE A 137 1.31 5.95 6.24
CA ILE A 137 1.68 7.20 6.91
C ILE A 137 2.83 7.90 6.17
N ALA A 138 3.85 7.15 5.72
CA ALA A 138 4.98 7.72 5.00
C ALA A 138 4.55 8.37 3.67
N ARG A 139 3.61 7.76 2.93
CA ARG A 139 3.01 8.28 1.70
C ARG A 139 2.26 9.59 1.91
N VAL A 140 1.55 9.73 3.04
CA VAL A 140 0.92 10.99 3.46
C VAL A 140 1.99 12.02 3.83
N ARG A 141 3.02 11.63 4.60
CA ARG A 141 4.10 12.52 5.03
C ARG A 141 4.89 13.12 3.89
N VAL A 142 5.08 12.41 2.77
CA VAL A 142 5.76 12.96 1.59
C VAL A 142 4.83 13.75 0.67
N GLY A 143 3.55 13.94 1.04
CA GLY A 143 2.58 14.73 0.29
C GLY A 143 2.04 14.03 -0.96
N GLU A 144 2.19 12.72 -1.06
CA GLU A 144 1.86 11.96 -2.26
C GLU A 144 0.46 11.34 -2.20
N HIS A 145 -0.12 11.23 -1.00
CA HIS A 145 -1.45 10.71 -0.75
C HIS A 145 -2.13 11.54 0.36
N TRP A 146 -3.46 11.62 0.29
CA TRP A 146 -4.33 12.29 1.24
C TRP A 146 -4.49 11.49 2.53
#